data_AF-A0A940V3S5-F1
#
_entry.id   AF-A0A940V3S5-F1
#
_cell.length_a   1.000
_cell.length_b   1.000
_cell.length_c   1.000
_cell.angle_alpha   90.00
_cell.angle_beta   90.00
_cell.angle_gamma   90.00
#
_symmetry.space_group_name_H-M   'P 1'
#
loop_
_entity.id
_entity.type
_entity.pdbx_description
1 polymer ?
#
loop_
_entity_poly.entity_id
_entity_poly.type
_entity_poly.pdbx_seq_one_letter_code
_entity_poly.pdbx_strand_id
1 'polypeptide(L)'
;MAQLFESYERRIAQVNAALAQYGIASIEEAKAICEAKGIDPYKICKDIQPIAFENAAWAYVVGAAIAIKKGCTKAAAAAEAIGIGLQAFCIPGSVADDRKVGIGHGNLAAMLLRNETKCFCFLAGHESFAAAEGAIGIAKSANKVRTEPLQVILNGLGKDAAMIISRINGFTYVKTQFDYASGKVNVTQEIAYSKGDKAKVRCYGADDVREGVAIMHLEGVDVSITGNSTNPTR
;
A
#
# COMPACT_ATOMS: atom_id res chain seq x y z
N MET A 1 12.39 16.07 -28.82
CA MET A 1 11.29 16.26 -27.86
C MET A 1 11.68 15.55 -26.58
N ALA A 2 11.55 16.18 -25.41
CA ALA A 2 11.74 15.48 -24.15
C ALA A 2 10.70 14.35 -24.08
N GLN A 3 11.14 13.11 -23.89
CA GLN A 3 10.23 11.98 -23.71
C GLN A 3 9.46 12.15 -22.39
N LEU A 4 8.17 11.86 -22.38
CA LEU A 4 7.27 12.09 -21.22
C LEU A 4 7.66 11.28 -19.98
N PHE A 5 8.29 10.11 -20.16
CA PHE A 5 8.69 9.19 -19.10
C PHE A 5 9.83 8.26 -19.54
N GLU A 6 10.45 7.58 -18.59
CA GLU A 6 11.65 6.78 -18.82
C GLU A 6 11.36 5.49 -19.61
N SER A 7 12.23 5.15 -20.56
CA SER A 7 12.05 4.00 -21.47
C SER A 7 10.77 4.08 -22.33
N TYR A 8 10.42 5.28 -22.78
CA TYR A 8 9.18 5.57 -23.53
C TYR A 8 8.90 4.57 -24.66
N GLU A 9 9.88 4.35 -25.55
CA GLU A 9 9.74 3.47 -26.72
C GLU A 9 9.42 2.02 -26.35
N ARG A 10 9.90 1.55 -25.19
CA ARG A 10 9.65 0.19 -24.71
C ARG A 10 8.26 0.00 -24.10
N ARG A 11 7.56 1.09 -23.76
CA ARG A 11 6.31 1.07 -22.99
C ARG A 11 5.12 1.57 -23.77
N ILE A 12 5.30 2.58 -24.63
CA ILE A 12 4.20 3.33 -25.24
C ILE A 12 3.22 2.43 -26.01
N ALA A 13 3.71 1.38 -26.69
CA ALA A 13 2.84 0.44 -27.39
C ALA A 13 1.89 -0.30 -26.42
N GLN A 14 2.39 -0.74 -25.27
CA GLN A 14 1.60 -1.39 -24.23
C GLN A 14 0.62 -0.39 -23.57
N VAL A 15 1.06 0.85 -23.33
CA VAL A 15 0.21 1.91 -22.77
C VAL A 15 -0.95 2.25 -23.70
N ASN A 16 -0.67 2.50 -24.98
CA ASN A 16 -1.70 2.80 -25.98
C ASN A 16 -2.65 1.61 -26.18
N ALA A 17 -2.14 0.38 -26.17
CA ALA A 17 -3.00 -0.81 -26.24
C ALA A 17 -3.95 -0.91 -25.04
N ALA A 18 -3.49 -0.59 -23.83
CA ALA A 18 -4.34 -0.56 -22.64
C ALA A 18 -5.39 0.55 -22.71
N LEU A 19 -5.01 1.76 -23.14
CA LEU A 19 -5.93 2.89 -23.32
C LEU A 19 -7.01 2.62 -24.37
N ALA A 20 -6.64 2.01 -25.50
CA ALA A 20 -7.54 1.69 -26.59
C ALA A 20 -8.69 0.76 -26.17
N GLN A 21 -8.45 -0.17 -25.23
CA GLN A 21 -9.50 -1.05 -24.67
C GLN A 21 -10.62 -0.28 -23.96
N TYR A 22 -10.35 0.96 -23.54
CA TYR A 22 -11.32 1.84 -22.86
C TYR A 22 -11.74 3.03 -23.73
N GLY A 23 -11.45 2.99 -25.02
CA GLY A 23 -11.79 4.06 -25.96
C GLY A 23 -11.09 5.38 -25.63
N ILE A 24 -9.83 5.31 -25.19
CA ILE A 24 -8.94 6.46 -25.01
C ILE A 24 -7.83 6.36 -26.07
N ALA A 25 -7.71 7.39 -26.90
CA ALA A 25 -6.83 7.38 -28.08
C ALA A 25 -5.36 7.61 -27.74
N SER A 26 -5.06 8.36 -26.68
CA SER A 26 -3.68 8.67 -26.29
C SER A 26 -3.51 9.04 -24.82
N ILE A 27 -2.26 9.16 -24.37
CA ILE A 27 -1.91 9.61 -23.02
C ILE A 27 -2.34 11.06 -22.79
N GLU A 28 -2.29 11.90 -23.83
CA GLU A 28 -2.77 13.28 -23.79
C GLU A 28 -4.30 13.32 -23.59
N GLU A 29 -5.05 12.44 -24.28
CA GLU A 29 -6.49 12.31 -24.03
C GLU A 29 -6.75 11.80 -22.60
N ALA A 30 -5.96 10.83 -22.10
CA ALA A 30 -6.08 10.36 -20.72
C ALA A 30 -5.93 11.52 -19.71
N LYS A 31 -4.93 12.39 -19.93
CA LYS A 31 -4.75 13.60 -19.12
C LYS A 31 -5.94 14.55 -19.23
N ALA A 32 -6.42 14.84 -20.44
CA ALA A 32 -7.57 15.72 -20.66
C ALA A 32 -8.85 15.19 -19.98
N ILE A 33 -9.07 13.87 -19.97
CA ILE A 33 -10.18 13.22 -19.26
C ILE A 33 -10.10 13.49 -17.76
N CYS A 34 -8.90 13.42 -17.18
CA CYS A 34 -8.68 13.71 -15.76
C CYS A 34 -8.92 15.19 -15.45
N GLU A 35 -8.37 16.08 -16.27
CA GLU A 35 -8.52 17.53 -16.12
C GLU A 35 -9.99 17.98 -16.25
N ALA A 36 -10.75 17.37 -17.15
CA ALA A 36 -12.19 17.64 -17.30
C ALA A 36 -13.00 17.25 -16.04
N LYS A 37 -12.47 16.37 -15.18
CA LYS A 37 -13.01 16.04 -13.86
C LYS A 37 -12.39 16.85 -12.72
N GLY A 38 -11.50 17.79 -13.03
CA GLY A 38 -10.80 18.62 -12.04
C GLY A 38 -9.80 17.85 -11.17
N ILE A 39 -9.30 16.70 -11.64
CA ILE A 39 -8.30 15.91 -10.93
C ILE A 39 -6.96 15.94 -11.68
N ASP A 40 -5.87 16.02 -10.93
CA ASP A 40 -4.50 15.94 -11.47
C ASP A 40 -3.74 14.77 -10.83
N PRO A 41 -3.90 13.54 -11.37
CA PRO A 41 -3.25 12.35 -10.81
C PRO A 41 -1.73 12.43 -10.85
N TYR A 42 -1.16 13.12 -11.84
CA TYR A 42 0.27 13.32 -11.98
C TYR A 42 0.80 14.11 -10.79
N LYS A 43 0.21 15.28 -10.54
CA LYS A 43 0.59 16.14 -9.41
C LYS A 43 0.34 15.46 -8.07
N ILE A 44 -0.80 14.78 -7.89
CA ILE A 44 -1.08 14.03 -6.67
C ILE A 44 0.02 13.00 -6.39
N CYS A 45 0.47 12.25 -7.41
CA CYS A 45 1.55 11.29 -7.25
C CYS A 45 2.87 11.95 -6.80
N LYS A 46 3.23 13.08 -7.42
CA LYS A 46 4.47 13.83 -7.12
C LYS A 46 4.41 14.56 -5.76
N ASP A 47 3.25 15.06 -5.36
CA ASP A 47 3.07 15.70 -4.06
C ASP A 47 3.18 14.68 -2.91
N ILE A 48 2.71 13.44 -3.13
CA ILE A 48 2.85 12.35 -2.17
C ILE A 48 4.29 11.82 -2.12
N GLN A 49 4.92 11.64 -3.27
CA GLN A 49 6.28 11.12 -3.38
C GLN A 49 7.08 11.95 -4.40
N PRO A 50 7.78 13.01 -3.96
CA PRO A 50 8.49 13.92 -4.86
C PRO A 50 9.55 13.25 -5.74
N ILE A 51 10.14 12.15 -5.25
CA ILE A 51 11.15 11.36 -5.98
C ILE A 51 10.54 10.25 -6.86
N ALA A 52 9.20 10.19 -7.01
CA ALA A 52 8.57 9.21 -7.88
C ALA A 52 9.01 9.42 -9.33
N PHE A 53 9.32 8.33 -10.03
CA PHE A 53 9.66 8.35 -11.45
C PHE A 53 8.51 8.88 -12.31
N GLU A 54 8.83 9.43 -13.48
CA GLU A 54 7.82 9.91 -14.43
C GLU A 54 6.87 8.78 -14.86
N ASN A 55 7.40 7.57 -15.02
CA ASN A 55 6.61 6.37 -15.26
C ASN A 55 5.46 6.18 -14.26
N ALA A 56 5.72 6.39 -12.96
CA ALA A 56 4.69 6.21 -11.95
C ALA A 56 3.62 7.31 -12.05
N ALA A 57 4.03 8.56 -12.16
CA ALA A 57 3.11 9.69 -12.25
C ALA A 57 2.18 9.58 -13.47
N TRP A 58 2.71 9.20 -14.63
CA TRP A 58 1.91 8.97 -15.85
C TRP A 58 1.05 7.71 -15.77
N ALA A 59 1.50 6.65 -15.11
CA ALA A 59 0.68 5.47 -14.88
C ALA A 59 -0.57 5.79 -14.04
N TYR A 60 -0.46 6.68 -13.04
CA TYR A 60 -1.62 7.18 -12.29
C TYR A 60 -2.58 8.00 -13.17
N VAL A 61 -2.08 8.79 -14.11
CA VAL A 61 -2.93 9.52 -15.09
C VAL A 61 -3.70 8.54 -15.96
N VAL A 62 -3.01 7.56 -16.57
CA VAL A 62 -3.64 6.53 -17.41
C VAL A 62 -4.68 5.74 -16.61
N GLY A 63 -4.31 5.29 -15.41
CA GLY A 63 -5.20 4.54 -14.52
C GLY A 63 -6.44 5.32 -14.10
N ALA A 64 -6.29 6.60 -13.75
CA ALA A 64 -7.40 7.47 -13.38
C ALA A 64 -8.34 7.75 -14.56
N ALA A 65 -7.79 7.97 -15.76
CA ALA A 65 -8.58 8.14 -16.97
C ALA A 65 -9.42 6.90 -17.29
N ILE A 66 -8.82 5.71 -17.15
CA ILE A 66 -9.52 4.41 -17.28
C ILE A 66 -10.63 4.32 -16.23
N ALA A 67 -10.37 4.66 -14.96
CA ALA A 67 -11.38 4.65 -13.92
C ALA A 67 -12.58 5.57 -14.25
N ILE A 68 -12.29 6.77 -14.78
CA ILE A 68 -13.33 7.73 -15.21
C ILE A 68 -14.14 7.16 -16.38
N LYS A 69 -13.49 6.60 -17.40
CA LYS A 69 -14.19 6.00 -18.55
C LYS A 69 -15.04 4.78 -18.17
N LYS A 70 -14.59 4.00 -17.19
CA LYS A 70 -15.36 2.89 -16.61
C LYS A 70 -16.52 3.34 -15.72
N GLY A 71 -16.66 4.64 -15.45
CA GLY A 71 -17.69 5.16 -14.56
C GLY A 71 -17.52 4.72 -13.09
N CYS A 72 -16.28 4.50 -12.64
CA CYS A 72 -16.02 4.07 -11.27
C CYS A 72 -16.45 5.14 -10.26
N THR A 73 -17.46 4.82 -9.45
CA THR A 73 -17.95 5.70 -8.36
C THR A 73 -17.47 5.27 -6.97
N LYS A 74 -17.07 4.00 -6.81
CA LYS A 74 -16.52 3.46 -5.55
C LYS A 74 -14.99 3.53 -5.57
N ALA A 75 -14.40 3.95 -4.44
CA ALA A 75 -12.95 4.09 -4.30
C ALA A 75 -12.19 2.79 -4.61
N ALA A 76 -12.69 1.64 -4.14
CA ALA A 76 -12.08 0.33 -4.42
C ALA A 76 -12.04 0.01 -5.93
N ALA A 77 -13.12 0.27 -6.66
CA ALA A 77 -13.16 0.04 -8.11
C ALA A 77 -12.23 1.00 -8.87
N ALA A 78 -12.10 2.24 -8.40
CA ALA A 78 -11.12 3.19 -8.94
C ALA A 78 -9.68 2.71 -8.70
N ALA A 79 -9.37 2.16 -7.52
CA ALA A 79 -8.06 1.59 -7.23
C ALA A 79 -7.69 0.40 -8.14
N GLU A 80 -8.64 -0.49 -8.41
CA GLU A 80 -8.44 -1.60 -9.37
C GLU A 80 -8.16 -1.07 -10.79
N ALA A 81 -8.91 -0.06 -11.24
CA ALA A 81 -8.67 0.58 -12.53
C ALA A 81 -7.32 1.31 -12.60
N ILE A 82 -6.88 1.93 -11.51
CA ILE A 82 -5.53 2.50 -11.41
C ILE A 82 -4.46 1.41 -11.55
N GLY A 83 -4.70 0.22 -10.99
CA GLY A 83 -3.84 -0.95 -11.19
C GLY A 83 -3.63 -1.33 -12.66
N ILE A 84 -4.64 -1.13 -13.51
CA ILE A 84 -4.52 -1.34 -14.96
C ILE A 84 -3.55 -0.33 -15.58
N GLY A 85 -3.61 0.94 -15.16
CA GLY A 85 -2.64 1.95 -15.54
C GLY A 85 -1.22 1.61 -15.11
N LEU A 86 -1.03 1.20 -13.85
CA LEU A 86 0.26 0.72 -13.34
C LEU A 86 0.80 -0.47 -14.15
N GLN A 87 -0.09 -1.41 -14.53
CA GLN A 87 0.29 -2.57 -15.31
C GLN A 87 0.72 -2.19 -16.73
N ALA A 88 0.06 -1.22 -17.34
CA ALA A 88 0.40 -0.73 -18.67
C ALA A 88 1.82 -0.14 -18.74
N PHE A 89 2.32 0.34 -17.59
CA PHE A 89 3.69 0.82 -17.40
C PHE A 89 4.63 -0.25 -16.84
N CYS A 90 4.30 -1.54 -16.90
CA CYS A 90 5.32 -2.60 -16.74
C CYS A 90 6.09 -2.75 -18.07
N ILE A 91 7.36 -3.16 -18.03
CA ILE A 91 8.13 -3.38 -19.28
C ILE A 91 7.70 -4.74 -19.84
N PRO A 92 7.32 -4.85 -21.13
CA PRO A 92 7.01 -6.13 -21.74
C PRO A 92 8.11 -7.18 -21.48
N GLY A 93 7.73 -8.36 -21.00
CA GLY A 93 8.66 -9.46 -20.71
C GLY A 93 9.50 -9.29 -19.43
N SER A 94 9.31 -8.21 -18.67
CA SER A 94 9.87 -8.11 -17.32
C SER A 94 9.11 -8.99 -16.33
N VAL A 95 9.75 -9.34 -15.20
CA VAL A 95 9.09 -10.04 -14.09
C VAL A 95 7.84 -9.29 -13.61
N ALA A 96 7.86 -7.95 -13.62
CA ALA A 96 6.71 -7.14 -13.22
C ALA A 96 5.52 -7.28 -14.18
N ASP A 97 5.79 -7.39 -15.48
CA ASP A 97 4.76 -7.61 -16.49
C ASP A 97 4.18 -9.02 -16.42
N ASP A 98 5.03 -10.02 -16.27
CA ASP A 98 4.63 -11.42 -16.17
C ASP A 98 3.78 -11.68 -14.91
N ARG A 99 4.27 -11.21 -13.74
CA ARG A 99 3.60 -11.36 -12.43
C ARG A 99 2.40 -10.43 -12.25
N LYS A 100 2.05 -9.62 -13.26
CA LYS A 100 0.94 -8.65 -13.22
C LYS A 100 0.99 -7.72 -12.01
N VAL A 101 2.19 -7.20 -11.73
CA VAL A 101 2.48 -6.42 -10.52
C VAL A 101 1.61 -5.17 -10.41
N GLY A 102 1.35 -4.46 -11.51
CA GLY A 102 0.50 -3.27 -11.49
C GLY A 102 -0.94 -3.58 -11.10
N ILE A 103 -1.51 -4.66 -11.66
CA ILE A 103 -2.85 -5.15 -11.28
C ILE A 103 -2.86 -5.55 -9.80
N GLY A 104 -1.82 -6.25 -9.35
CA GLY A 104 -1.65 -6.63 -7.94
C GLY A 104 -1.69 -5.44 -6.98
N HIS A 105 -1.01 -4.34 -7.31
CA HIS A 105 -1.05 -3.11 -6.51
C HIS A 105 -2.44 -2.47 -6.46
N GLY A 106 -3.14 -2.42 -7.59
CA GLY A 106 -4.52 -1.93 -7.64
C GLY A 106 -5.48 -2.76 -6.77
N ASN A 107 -5.36 -4.08 -6.84
CA ASN A 107 -6.17 -5.01 -6.03
C ASN A 107 -5.86 -4.87 -4.54
N LEU A 108 -4.58 -4.75 -4.17
CA LEU A 108 -4.14 -4.55 -2.79
C LEU A 108 -4.72 -3.24 -2.21
N ALA A 109 -4.63 -2.14 -2.97
CA ALA A 109 -5.25 -0.88 -2.57
C ALA A 109 -6.78 -0.99 -2.46
N ALA A 110 -7.43 -1.72 -3.37
CA ALA A 110 -8.87 -1.96 -3.32
C ALA A 110 -9.30 -2.76 -2.08
N MET A 111 -8.51 -3.75 -1.65
CA MET A 111 -8.75 -4.48 -0.40
C MET A 111 -8.77 -3.53 0.80
N LEU A 112 -7.82 -2.60 0.90
CA LEU A 112 -7.79 -1.61 2.00
C LEU A 112 -9.03 -0.70 2.01
N LEU A 113 -9.60 -0.41 0.84
CA LEU A 113 -10.76 0.47 0.69
C LEU A 113 -12.11 -0.24 0.88
N ARG A 114 -12.09 -1.58 0.97
CA ARG A 114 -13.26 -2.46 1.11
C ARG A 114 -13.59 -2.75 2.57
N ASN A 115 -14.86 -2.59 2.97
CA ASN A 115 -15.28 -2.78 4.36
C ASN A 115 -15.12 -4.23 4.86
N GLU A 116 -14.98 -5.20 3.95
CA GLU A 116 -14.69 -6.60 4.23
C GLU A 116 -13.33 -6.78 4.92
N THR A 117 -12.34 -5.99 4.54
CA THR A 117 -11.04 -5.94 5.21
C THR A 117 -11.20 -5.23 6.55
N LYS A 118 -10.90 -5.90 7.66
CA LYS A 118 -11.01 -5.34 9.02
C LYS A 118 -9.63 -5.02 9.60
N CYS A 119 -8.63 -5.85 9.31
CA CYS A 119 -7.31 -5.75 9.90
C CYS A 119 -6.22 -5.59 8.83
N PHE A 120 -5.46 -4.51 8.94
CA PHE A 120 -4.33 -4.19 8.09
C PHE A 120 -3.01 -4.27 8.87
N CYS A 121 -2.05 -5.02 8.35
CA CYS A 121 -0.70 -5.08 8.91
C CYS A 121 0.31 -4.38 8.01
N PHE A 122 1.07 -3.45 8.58
CA PHE A 122 2.32 -3.00 7.97
C PHE A 122 3.47 -3.78 8.58
N LEU A 123 4.08 -4.66 7.76
CA LEU A 123 5.24 -5.44 8.16
C LEU A 123 6.50 -4.62 7.86
N ALA A 124 7.12 -4.08 8.91
CA ALA A 124 8.31 -3.25 8.83
C ALA A 124 9.56 -4.06 9.18
N GLY A 125 10.69 -3.75 8.52
CA GLY A 125 12.01 -4.24 8.92
C GLY A 125 12.57 -3.49 10.14
N HIS A 126 13.85 -3.74 10.46
CA HIS A 126 14.50 -3.08 11.61
C HIS A 126 14.50 -1.54 11.43
N GLU A 127 13.91 -0.85 12.41
CA GLU A 127 14.07 0.59 12.73
C GLU A 127 13.33 1.63 11.87
N SER A 128 12.27 1.27 11.14
CA SER A 128 11.61 2.28 10.31
C SER A 128 10.49 3.04 11.05
N PHE A 129 10.81 4.17 11.68
CA PHE A 129 9.80 5.16 12.11
C PHE A 129 8.89 5.60 10.93
N ALA A 130 9.47 5.68 9.74
CA ALA A 130 8.73 5.99 8.51
C ALA A 130 7.65 4.94 8.19
N ALA A 131 7.86 3.68 8.55
CA ALA A 131 6.86 2.63 8.38
C ALA A 131 5.61 2.88 9.24
N ALA A 132 5.80 3.33 10.49
CA ALA A 132 4.68 3.66 11.38
C ALA A 132 3.85 4.83 10.82
N GLU A 133 4.50 5.91 10.39
CA GLU A 133 3.80 7.06 9.80
C GLU A 133 3.10 6.70 8.49
N GLY A 134 3.75 5.91 7.64
CA GLY A 134 3.18 5.39 6.39
C GLY A 134 1.93 4.55 6.64
N ALA A 135 1.98 3.60 7.57
CA ALA A 135 0.84 2.75 7.92
C ALA A 135 -0.36 3.57 8.41
N ILE A 136 -0.12 4.57 9.28
CA ILE A 136 -1.17 5.49 9.74
C ILE A 136 -1.74 6.30 8.58
N GLY A 137 -0.89 6.83 7.71
CA GLY A 137 -1.31 7.63 6.55
C GLY A 137 -2.22 6.85 5.62
N ILE A 138 -1.86 5.59 5.34
CA ILE A 138 -2.66 4.65 4.55
C ILE A 138 -4.00 4.39 5.24
N ALA A 139 -3.99 3.99 6.51
CA ALA A 139 -5.21 3.68 7.24
C ALA A 139 -6.16 4.89 7.35
N LYS A 140 -5.63 6.08 7.67
CA LYS A 140 -6.41 7.32 7.73
C LYS A 140 -7.05 7.65 6.38
N SER A 141 -6.31 7.48 5.29
CA SER A 141 -6.81 7.75 3.94
C SER A 141 -7.90 6.75 3.56
N ALA A 142 -7.70 5.46 3.83
CA ALA A 142 -8.70 4.43 3.58
C ALA A 142 -9.96 4.65 4.41
N ASN A 143 -9.82 5.02 5.69
CA ASN A 143 -10.94 5.22 6.62
C ASN A 143 -11.86 6.38 6.23
N LYS A 144 -11.46 7.28 5.31
CA LYS A 144 -12.33 8.35 4.79
C LYS A 144 -13.54 7.83 4.00
N VAL A 145 -13.43 6.64 3.42
CA VAL A 145 -14.45 6.06 2.54
C VAL A 145 -15.05 4.77 3.09
N ARG A 146 -14.67 4.40 4.31
CA ARG A 146 -15.10 3.16 4.99
C ARG A 146 -16.14 3.48 6.04
N THR A 147 -16.98 2.50 6.35
CA THR A 147 -17.95 2.58 7.46
C THR A 147 -17.29 2.23 8.79
N GLU A 148 -16.32 1.33 8.77
CA GLU A 148 -15.55 0.91 9.94
C GLU A 148 -14.06 1.16 9.72
N PRO A 149 -13.39 1.85 10.67
CA PRO A 149 -11.95 2.06 10.61
C PRO A 149 -11.18 0.75 10.59
N LEU A 150 -10.12 0.67 9.78
CA LEU A 150 -9.17 -0.44 9.82
C LEU A 150 -8.51 -0.54 11.19
N GLN A 151 -8.46 -1.75 11.74
CA GLN A 151 -7.52 -2.10 12.79
C GLN A 151 -6.12 -2.15 12.17
N VAL A 152 -5.16 -1.43 12.79
CA VAL A 152 -3.80 -1.30 12.25
C VAL A 152 -2.81 -2.02 13.14
N ILE A 153 -2.07 -2.94 12.53
CA ILE A 153 -0.99 -3.70 13.16
C ILE A 153 0.34 -3.25 12.58
N LEU A 154 1.28 -2.90 13.45
CA LEU A 154 2.69 -2.79 13.10
C LEU A 154 3.40 -4.05 13.59
N ASN A 155 4.17 -4.69 12.73
CA ASN A 155 4.82 -5.97 13.01
C ASN A 155 6.19 -6.05 12.33
N GLY A 156 7.03 -7.01 12.72
CA GLY A 156 8.35 -7.27 12.13
C GLY A 156 9.49 -6.43 12.71
N LEU A 157 9.19 -5.55 13.67
CA LEU A 157 10.16 -4.74 14.40
C LEU A 157 10.90 -5.60 15.45
N GLY A 158 12.11 -5.23 15.85
CA GLY A 158 12.69 -5.79 17.09
C GLY A 158 11.85 -5.38 18.31
N LYS A 159 11.78 -6.20 19.36
CA LYS A 159 10.96 -5.94 20.56
C LYS A 159 11.24 -4.60 21.23
N ASP A 160 12.51 -4.20 21.32
CA ASP A 160 12.89 -2.90 21.86
C ASP A 160 12.47 -1.75 20.95
N ALA A 161 12.67 -1.90 19.63
CA ALA A 161 12.25 -0.91 18.65
C ALA A 161 10.73 -0.72 18.65
N ALA A 162 9.96 -1.81 18.75
CA ALA A 162 8.50 -1.77 18.86
C ALA A 162 8.05 -0.99 20.10
N MET A 163 8.67 -1.22 21.26
CA MET A 163 8.37 -0.47 22.48
C MET A 163 8.66 1.03 22.31
N ILE A 164 9.83 1.38 21.79
CA ILE A 164 10.25 2.77 21.59
C ILE A 164 9.32 3.49 20.60
N ILE A 165 9.04 2.88 19.45
CA ILE A 165 8.13 3.42 18.43
C ILE A 165 6.74 3.61 19.02
N SER A 166 6.24 2.63 19.79
CA SER A 166 4.94 2.72 20.44
C SER A 166 4.88 3.88 21.42
N ARG A 167 5.92 4.05 22.24
CA ARG A 167 5.99 5.14 23.22
C ARG A 167 6.02 6.51 22.56
N ILE A 168 6.86 6.69 21.54
CA ILE A 168 7.02 7.97 20.83
C ILE A 168 5.74 8.36 20.09
N ASN A 169 5.11 7.39 19.42
CA ASN A 169 3.90 7.66 18.64
C ASN A 169 2.62 7.59 19.46
N GLY A 170 2.64 7.05 20.67
CA GLY A 170 1.45 6.84 21.50
C GLY A 170 0.63 5.62 21.10
N PHE A 171 1.23 4.59 20.51
CA PHE A 171 0.55 3.34 20.18
C PHE A 171 0.40 2.42 21.40
N THR A 172 -0.30 1.31 21.18
CA THR A 172 -0.31 0.20 22.13
C THR A 172 0.83 -0.75 21.79
N TYR A 173 1.81 -0.84 22.68
CA TYR A 173 2.87 -1.85 22.59
C TYR A 173 2.33 -3.19 23.05
N VAL A 174 2.51 -4.23 22.23
CA VAL A 174 2.11 -5.59 22.57
C VAL A 174 3.34 -6.49 22.51
N LYS A 175 3.79 -6.95 23.66
CA LYS A 175 4.93 -7.85 23.79
C LYS A 175 4.47 -9.30 23.70
N THR A 176 5.14 -10.07 22.85
CA THR A 176 4.86 -11.49 22.67
C THR A 176 6.00 -12.38 23.11
N GLN A 177 5.65 -13.63 23.42
CA GLN A 177 6.57 -14.73 23.56
C GLN A 177 6.16 -15.85 22.61
N PHE A 178 7.09 -16.25 21.75
CA PHE A 178 6.89 -17.31 20.77
C PHE A 178 7.37 -18.65 21.31
N ASP A 179 6.50 -19.65 21.29
CA ASP A 179 6.86 -21.04 21.58
C ASP A 179 7.30 -21.72 20.29
N TYR A 180 8.61 -21.95 20.16
CA TYR A 180 9.23 -22.54 18.98
C TYR A 180 8.81 -23.99 18.72
N ALA A 181 8.42 -24.73 19.76
CA ALA A 181 8.02 -26.13 19.66
C ALA A 181 6.59 -26.25 19.13
N SER A 182 5.67 -25.44 19.63
CA SER A 182 4.26 -25.47 19.18
C SER A 182 3.95 -24.50 18.03
N GLY A 183 4.81 -23.51 17.76
CA GLY A 183 4.59 -22.44 16.79
C GLY A 183 3.53 -21.42 17.24
N LYS A 184 3.17 -21.40 18.53
CA LYS A 184 2.17 -20.49 19.08
C LYS A 184 2.80 -19.22 19.64
N VAL A 185 2.11 -18.10 19.46
CA VAL A 185 2.50 -16.81 20.05
C VAL A 185 1.55 -16.46 21.19
N ASN A 186 2.11 -16.03 22.32
CA ASN A 186 1.34 -15.58 23.48
C ASN A 186 1.66 -14.12 23.79
N VAL A 187 0.63 -13.32 24.09
CA VAL A 187 0.82 -11.94 24.59
C VAL A 187 1.22 -12.00 26.06
N THR A 188 2.36 -11.40 26.39
CA THR A 188 2.90 -11.35 27.76
C THR A 188 2.73 -9.98 28.41
N GLN A 189 2.57 -8.93 27.61
CA GLN A 189 2.39 -7.57 28.09
C GLN A 189 1.69 -6.71 27.04
N GLU A 190 0.79 -5.84 27.48
CA GLU A 190 0.14 -4.83 26.63
C GLU A 190 0.14 -3.47 27.33
N ILE A 191 0.68 -2.44 26.69
CA ILE A 191 0.77 -1.08 27.24
C ILE A 191 0.31 -0.07 26.19
N ALA A 192 -0.81 0.60 26.48
CA ALA A 192 -1.25 1.77 25.72
C ALA A 192 -0.51 3.04 26.19
N TYR A 193 0.30 3.64 25.30
CA TYR A 193 1.05 4.87 25.63
C TYR A 193 0.26 6.17 25.39
N SER A 194 -0.96 6.10 24.84
CA SER A 194 -1.85 7.25 24.68
C SER A 194 -3.33 6.86 24.81
N LYS A 195 -4.23 7.80 24.51
CA LYS A 195 -5.68 7.59 24.40
C LYS A 195 -6.15 7.98 22.99
N GLY A 196 -7.28 7.43 22.55
CA GLY A 196 -7.87 7.74 21.24
C GLY A 196 -7.30 6.88 20.10
N ASP A 197 -7.37 7.38 18.86
CA ASP A 197 -7.11 6.55 17.67
C ASP A 197 -5.67 6.03 17.56
N LYS A 198 -4.70 6.76 18.10
CA LYS A 198 -3.30 6.30 18.11
C LYS A 198 -3.13 5.05 18.97
N ALA A 199 -3.81 4.98 20.12
CA ALA A 199 -3.78 3.81 20.99
C ALA A 199 -4.45 2.57 20.36
N LYS A 200 -5.27 2.73 19.31
CA LYS A 200 -5.85 1.60 18.58
C LYS A 200 -4.83 0.89 17.69
N VAL A 201 -3.73 1.56 17.32
CA VAL A 201 -2.64 0.92 16.59
C VAL A 201 -1.91 -0.02 17.54
N ARG A 202 -1.88 -1.32 17.21
CA ARG A 202 -1.15 -2.33 17.98
C ARG A 202 0.21 -2.54 17.33
N CYS A 203 1.26 -2.36 18.11
CA CYS A 203 2.64 -2.42 17.63
C CYS A 203 3.35 -3.57 18.32
N TYR A 204 3.74 -4.54 17.50
CA TYR A 204 4.41 -5.76 17.88
C TYR A 204 5.87 -5.71 17.51
N GLY A 205 6.69 -6.30 18.37
CA GLY A 205 8.04 -6.71 18.00
C GLY A 205 8.12 -8.22 17.87
N ALA A 206 8.81 -8.69 16.85
CA ALA A 206 9.06 -10.10 16.57
C ALA A 206 10.57 -10.35 16.54
N ASP A 207 11.02 -11.40 17.22
CA ASP A 207 12.43 -11.79 17.20
C ASP A 207 12.81 -12.44 15.87
N ASP A 208 11.86 -13.12 15.22
CA ASP A 208 12.03 -13.74 13.91
C ASP A 208 10.77 -13.67 13.03
N VAL A 209 10.88 -14.18 11.80
CA VAL A 209 9.79 -14.22 10.81
C VAL A 209 8.64 -15.13 11.25
N ARG A 210 8.92 -16.22 11.99
CA ARG A 210 7.88 -17.18 12.44
C ARG A 210 6.97 -16.54 13.48
N GLU A 211 7.55 -15.82 14.46
CA GLU A 211 6.81 -15.02 15.43
C GLU A 211 6.00 -13.94 14.71
N GLY A 212 6.61 -13.23 13.74
CA GLY A 212 5.92 -12.23 12.93
C GLY A 212 4.68 -12.78 12.21
N VAL A 213 4.79 -13.94 11.55
CA VAL A 213 3.64 -14.59 10.90
C VAL A 213 2.59 -15.04 11.93
N ALA A 214 3.02 -15.59 13.07
CA ALA A 214 2.10 -16.00 14.13
C ALA A 214 1.32 -14.81 14.72
N ILE A 215 1.94 -13.63 14.85
CA ILE A 215 1.28 -12.39 15.25
C ILE A 215 0.20 -11.99 14.25
N MET A 216 0.48 -12.09 12.94
CA MET A 216 -0.52 -11.77 11.91
C MET A 216 -1.74 -12.69 12.00
N HIS A 217 -1.54 -13.98 12.29
CA HIS A 217 -2.64 -14.91 12.53
C HIS A 217 -3.40 -14.59 13.82
N LEU A 218 -2.69 -14.26 14.91
CA LEU A 218 -3.29 -13.88 16.19
C LEU A 218 -4.23 -12.66 16.03
N GLU A 219 -3.81 -11.67 15.27
CA GLU A 219 -4.57 -10.42 15.03
C GLU A 219 -5.62 -10.55 13.92
N GLY A 220 -5.73 -11.71 13.26
CA GLY A 220 -6.65 -11.92 12.15
C GLY A 220 -6.40 -10.95 10.98
N VAL A 221 -5.13 -10.74 10.62
CA VAL A 221 -4.75 -9.81 9.55
C VAL A 221 -5.33 -10.28 8.21
N ASP A 222 -6.14 -9.42 7.57
CA ASP A 222 -6.73 -9.68 6.26
C ASP A 222 -5.78 -9.30 5.12
N VAL A 223 -5.04 -8.22 5.31
CA VAL A 223 -4.16 -7.65 4.28
C VAL A 223 -2.90 -7.10 4.91
N SER A 224 -1.77 -7.30 4.24
CA SER A 224 -0.50 -6.75 4.67
C SER A 224 0.27 -6.05 3.55
N ILE A 225 1.03 -5.04 3.94
CA ILE A 225 2.06 -4.42 3.10
C ILE A 225 3.39 -4.68 3.79
N THR A 226 4.33 -5.24 3.04
CA THR A 226 5.69 -5.46 3.51
C THR A 226 6.57 -4.32 3.03
N GLY A 227 7.16 -3.58 3.97
CA GLY A 227 8.25 -2.66 3.65
C GLY A 227 9.52 -3.43 3.26
N ASN A 228 10.57 -2.71 2.84
CA ASN A 228 11.87 -3.32 2.60
C ASN A 228 12.40 -3.89 3.92
N SER A 229 12.32 -5.21 4.09
CA SER A 229 12.71 -5.89 5.32
C SER A 229 14.21 -6.17 5.28
N THR A 230 14.96 -5.53 6.18
CA THR A 230 16.41 -5.70 6.32
C THR A 230 16.80 -6.90 7.17
N ASN A 231 15.87 -7.77 7.58
CA ASN A 231 16.21 -8.87 8.49
C ASN A 231 15.93 -10.27 7.91
N PRO A 232 16.77 -10.79 6.99
CA PRO A 232 16.69 -12.17 6.53
C PRO A 232 17.05 -13.20 7.62
N THR A 233 17.83 -12.84 8.63
CA THR A 233 18.26 -13.76 9.70
C THR A 233 18.86 -12.96 10.86
N ARG A 234 18.25 -13.04 12.04
CA ARG A 234 18.95 -12.89 13.33
C ARG A 234 18.91 -14.24 14.02
#